data_AF-A0A9R0T9U5-F1
#
_entry.id   AF-A0A9R0T9U5-F1
#
_cell.length_a   1.000
_cell.length_b   1.000
_cell.length_c   1.000
_cell.angle_alpha   90.00
_cell.angle_beta   90.00
_cell.angle_gamma   90.00
#
_symmetry.space_group_name_H-M   'P 1'
#
loop_
_entity.id
_entity.type
_entity.pdbx_description
1 polymer ?
#
loop_
_entity_poly.entity_id
_entity_poly.type
_entity_poly.pdbx_seq_one_letter_code
_entity_poly.pdbx_strand_id
1 'polypeptide(L)'
;MELGITPIVTSGMVMQLLVGSKIIEVDNSVREDRALLNGAQKLLGILIAIGEAVAYVLSGMYGSVSQLGTGNAILIILQLFFAGIIVICLDELLQKGYGLGSGISLFIATNICSGRGAEFEGAVIGLFHLLITRTDKVRALREAFYRQNLPNVTNLLATVLVFLIVIYFQGFRVVLPVRSRNARGQQGSYPIKLFYTSNMPIILHSALITNLYFISQLLYKKFSGNFLVNLLGIWKESEYSGHSIPVGGLAYYVTAPSSLADVVANPFHALFYVVFMLSACALFSKTWIEVSGSSARDVARQLKEQQMVMPGHRESNLERELNRYIPTAAAFGGVCIGALTVLADFMGAIGSGTGILLAVTIIYQYFETFEKERATELGFFGF
;
A
#
# COMPACT_ATOMS: atom_id res chain seq x y z
N MET A 1 -14.70 0.82 -11.26
CA MET A 1 -14.21 1.99 -10.49
C MET A 1 -12.81 2.32 -10.98
N GLU A 2 -12.67 3.12 -12.03
CA GLU A 2 -11.35 3.30 -12.69
C GLU A 2 -10.44 4.31 -12.00
N LEU A 3 -10.98 5.39 -11.44
CA LEU A 3 -10.22 6.25 -10.52
C LEU A 3 -9.95 5.55 -9.18
N GLY A 4 -10.77 4.55 -8.82
CA GLY A 4 -10.64 3.76 -7.60
C GLY A 4 -10.50 4.63 -6.35
N ILE A 5 -9.39 4.44 -5.65
CA ILE A 5 -9.02 5.14 -4.41
C ILE A 5 -7.89 6.16 -4.61
N THR A 6 -7.34 6.25 -5.82
CA THR A 6 -6.11 7.00 -6.11
C THR A 6 -6.21 8.48 -5.72
N PRO A 7 -7.33 9.19 -6.01
CA PRO A 7 -7.50 10.58 -5.57
C PRO A 7 -7.47 10.75 -4.05
N ILE A 8 -8.01 9.77 -3.31
CA ILE A 8 -8.14 9.81 -1.85
C ILE A 8 -6.80 9.54 -1.19
N VAL A 9 -6.06 8.54 -1.69
CA VAL A 9 -4.71 8.23 -1.18
C VAL A 9 -3.76 9.37 -1.50
N THR A 10 -3.83 9.92 -2.71
CA THR A 10 -2.95 11.02 -3.13
C THR A 10 -3.24 12.29 -2.33
N SER A 11 -4.51 12.64 -2.11
CA SER A 11 -4.85 13.82 -1.29
C SER A 11 -4.45 13.67 0.16
N GLY A 12 -4.68 12.48 0.74
CA GLY A 12 -4.23 12.15 2.10
C GLY A 12 -2.72 12.24 2.24
N MET A 13 -1.97 11.65 1.30
CA MET A 13 -0.51 11.70 1.28
C MET A 13 0.02 13.12 1.21
N VAL A 14 -0.51 13.95 0.30
CA VAL A 14 -0.06 15.34 0.13
C VAL A 14 -0.32 16.16 1.40
N MET A 15 -1.51 16.04 2.00
CA MET A 15 -1.83 16.76 3.23
C MET A 15 -1.02 16.28 4.42
N GLN A 16 -0.82 14.97 4.56
CA GLN A 16 0.03 14.41 5.62
C GLN A 16 1.46 14.88 5.49
N LEU A 17 2.01 14.91 4.27
CA LEU A 17 3.37 15.40 4.02
C LEU A 17 3.50 16.89 4.35
N LEU A 18 2.52 17.72 3.97
CA LEU A 18 2.52 19.17 4.25
C LEU A 18 2.47 19.49 5.75
N VAL A 19 1.67 18.73 6.51
CA VAL A 19 1.59 18.85 7.97
C VAL A 19 2.89 18.35 8.62
N GLY A 20 3.38 17.20 8.18
CA GLY A 20 4.58 16.59 8.74
C GLY A 20 5.86 17.36 8.46
N SER A 21 5.97 18.01 7.30
CA SER A 21 7.09 18.89 6.98
C SER A 21 7.00 20.25 7.68
N LYS A 22 5.97 20.47 8.52
CA LYS A 22 5.68 21.73 9.21
C LYS A 22 5.58 22.94 8.26
N ILE A 23 5.23 22.70 7.00
CA ILE A 23 4.89 23.78 6.06
C ILE A 23 3.53 24.36 6.47
N ILE A 24 2.64 23.50 6.95
CA ILE A 24 1.36 23.87 7.55
C ILE A 24 1.39 23.40 9.00
N GLU A 25 1.40 24.35 9.93
CA GLU A 25 1.25 24.05 11.36
C GLU A 25 -0.25 23.86 11.64
N VAL A 26 -0.63 22.65 12.03
CA VAL A 26 -2.01 22.31 12.39
C VAL A 26 -2.00 21.79 13.82
N ASP A 27 -2.72 22.47 14.71
CA ASP A 27 -2.83 22.00 16.08
C ASP A 27 -3.94 20.96 16.16
N ASN A 28 -3.54 19.69 16.22
CA ASN A 28 -4.47 18.59 16.42
C ASN A 28 -5.19 18.67 17.77
N SER A 29 -4.86 19.54 18.72
CA SER A 29 -5.69 19.71 19.92
C SER A 29 -6.98 20.50 19.65
N VAL A 30 -6.98 21.35 18.62
CA VAL A 30 -8.10 22.24 18.29
C VAL A 30 -9.04 21.55 17.30
N ARG A 31 -10.33 21.55 17.65
CA ARG A 31 -11.37 20.90 16.84
C ARG A 31 -11.57 21.59 15.48
N GLU A 32 -11.44 22.92 15.44
CA GLU A 32 -11.57 23.72 14.23
C GLU A 32 -10.46 23.40 13.22
N ASP A 33 -9.21 23.35 13.67
CA ASP A 33 -8.04 22.99 12.85
C ASP A 33 -8.17 21.58 12.25
N ARG A 34 -8.61 20.59 13.05
CA ARG A 34 -8.91 19.25 12.53
C ARG A 34 -10.01 19.27 11.47
N ALA A 35 -11.05 20.07 11.68
CA ALA A 35 -12.15 20.18 10.73
C ALA A 35 -11.70 20.85 9.42
N LEU A 36 -10.88 21.89 9.51
CA LEU A 36 -10.29 22.58 8.36
C LEU A 36 -9.34 21.66 7.57
N LEU A 37 -8.45 20.94 8.26
CA LEU A 37 -7.56 19.97 7.63
C LEU A 37 -8.35 18.90 6.85
N ASN A 38 -9.34 18.31 7.51
CA ASN A 38 -10.21 17.30 6.89
C ASN A 38 -11.00 17.90 5.70
N GLY A 39 -11.50 19.13 5.83
CA GLY A 39 -12.16 19.85 4.74
C GLY A 39 -11.25 20.10 3.55
N ALA A 40 -10.02 20.56 3.79
CA ALA A 40 -9.02 20.81 2.77
C ALA A 40 -8.55 19.52 2.07
N GLN A 41 -8.33 18.43 2.81
CA GLN A 41 -8.00 17.12 2.23
C GLN A 41 -9.09 16.62 1.28
N LYS A 42 -10.36 16.82 1.62
CA LYS A 42 -11.50 16.45 0.77
C LYS A 42 -11.58 17.30 -0.47
N LEU A 43 -11.46 18.62 -0.32
CA LEU A 43 -11.48 19.55 -1.46
C LEU A 43 -10.36 19.21 -2.44
N LEU A 44 -9.16 18.94 -1.93
CA LEU A 44 -8.02 18.51 -2.73
C LEU A 44 -8.28 17.15 -3.39
N GLY A 45 -8.90 16.20 -2.69
CA GLY A 45 -9.32 14.91 -3.26
C GLY A 45 -10.33 15.05 -4.41
N ILE A 46 -11.31 15.96 -4.27
CA ILE A 46 -12.29 16.26 -5.32
C ILE A 46 -11.59 16.90 -6.54
N LEU A 47 -10.67 17.85 -6.32
CA LEU A 47 -9.90 18.47 -7.40
C LEU A 47 -9.04 17.46 -8.15
N ILE A 48 -8.35 16.56 -7.43
CA ILE A 48 -7.57 15.48 -8.03
C ILE A 48 -8.49 14.54 -8.81
N ALA A 49 -9.64 14.17 -8.27
CA ALA A 49 -10.59 13.29 -8.96
C ALA A 49 -11.09 13.91 -10.29
N ILE A 50 -11.36 15.21 -10.32
CA ILE A 50 -11.71 15.90 -11.57
C ILE A 50 -10.53 15.88 -12.55
N GLY A 51 -9.33 16.22 -12.07
CA GLY A 51 -8.12 16.24 -12.88
C GLY A 51 -7.80 14.87 -13.48
N GLU A 52 -7.88 13.81 -12.69
CA GLU A 52 -7.69 12.43 -13.13
C GLU A 52 -8.78 12.00 -14.11
N ALA A 53 -10.06 12.28 -13.84
CA ALA A 53 -11.15 11.91 -14.76
C ALA A 53 -10.99 12.56 -16.15
N VAL A 54 -10.63 13.84 -16.18
CA VAL A 54 -10.33 14.54 -17.43
C VAL A 54 -9.09 13.94 -18.10
N ALA A 55 -8.03 13.68 -17.33
CA ALA A 55 -6.80 13.09 -17.85
C ALA A 55 -7.03 11.68 -18.42
N TYR A 56 -7.85 10.84 -17.78
CA TYR A 56 -8.20 9.50 -18.24
C TYR A 56 -8.93 9.53 -19.58
N VAL A 57 -9.93 10.40 -19.73
CA VAL A 57 -10.66 10.53 -20.99
C VAL A 57 -9.77 11.13 -22.10
N LEU A 58 -8.95 12.13 -21.78
CA LEU A 58 -7.99 12.70 -22.73
C LEU A 58 -6.86 11.74 -23.10
N SER A 59 -6.51 10.79 -22.24
CA SER A 59 -5.51 9.76 -22.53
C SER A 59 -5.96 8.76 -23.61
N GLY A 60 -7.24 8.81 -24.01
CA GLY A 60 -7.81 7.95 -25.05
C GLY A 60 -7.99 6.51 -24.58
N MET A 61 -8.00 6.25 -23.27
CA MET A 61 -8.16 4.89 -22.71
C MET A 61 -9.50 4.26 -23.07
N TYR A 62 -10.54 5.07 -23.33
CA TYR A 62 -11.86 4.63 -23.78
C TYR A 62 -12.06 4.69 -25.30
N GLY A 63 -11.02 5.07 -26.06
CA GLY A 63 -11.09 5.39 -27.49
C GLY A 63 -10.71 6.84 -27.79
N SER A 64 -10.44 7.15 -29.06
CA SER A 64 -10.13 8.52 -29.48
C SER A 64 -11.37 9.43 -29.29
N VAL A 65 -11.16 10.65 -28.75
CA VAL A 65 -12.25 11.61 -28.48
C VAL A 65 -13.07 11.93 -29.74
N SER A 66 -12.46 11.80 -30.93
CA SER A 66 -13.12 11.94 -32.23
C SER A 66 -14.08 10.79 -32.58
N GLN A 67 -13.85 9.57 -32.07
CA GLN A 67 -14.72 8.40 -32.28
C GLN A 67 -15.81 8.26 -31.22
N LEU A 68 -15.55 8.68 -29.98
CA LEU A 68 -16.54 8.66 -28.89
C LEU A 68 -17.63 9.74 -29.05
N GLY A 69 -17.28 10.86 -29.69
CA GLY A 69 -18.10 12.07 -29.70
C GLY A 69 -18.00 12.84 -28.39
N THR A 70 -17.92 14.17 -28.49
CA THR A 70 -17.73 15.09 -27.35
C THR A 70 -18.79 14.92 -26.25
N GLY A 71 -20.03 14.58 -26.63
CA GLY A 71 -21.12 14.35 -25.67
C GLY A 71 -20.89 13.13 -24.77
N ASN A 72 -20.45 12.00 -25.32
CA ASN A 72 -20.17 10.80 -24.54
C ASN A 72 -18.92 10.96 -23.68
N ALA A 73 -17.90 11.67 -24.17
CA ALA A 73 -16.72 12.00 -23.38
C ALA A 73 -17.08 12.81 -22.12
N ILE A 74 -17.97 13.81 -22.24
CA ILE A 74 -18.45 14.59 -21.09
C ILE A 74 -19.27 13.72 -20.12
N LEU A 75 -20.11 12.82 -20.64
CA LEU A 75 -20.88 11.90 -19.80
C LEU A 75 -19.98 10.96 -19.00
N ILE A 76 -18.90 10.43 -19.61
CA ILE A 76 -17.92 9.58 -18.91
C ILE A 76 -17.21 10.38 -17.80
N ILE A 77 -16.78 11.60 -18.08
CA ILE A 77 -16.15 12.47 -17.06
C ILE A 77 -17.10 12.69 -15.89
N LEU A 78 -18.37 12.99 -16.18
CA LEU A 78 -19.38 13.22 -15.15
C LEU A 78 -19.64 11.94 -14.34
N GLN A 79 -19.73 10.78 -14.98
CA GLN A 79 -19.90 9.49 -14.29
C GLN A 79 -18.71 9.15 -13.39
N LEU A 80 -17.48 9.35 -13.87
CA LEU A 80 -16.25 9.14 -13.09
C LEU A 80 -16.17 10.09 -11.90
N PHE A 81 -16.58 11.35 -12.09
CA PHE A 81 -16.64 12.34 -11.03
C PHE A 81 -17.65 11.97 -9.94
N PHE A 82 -18.88 11.61 -10.31
CA PHE A 82 -19.89 11.15 -9.34
C PHE A 82 -19.46 9.88 -8.61
N ALA A 83 -18.84 8.93 -9.32
CA ALA A 83 -18.27 7.75 -8.69
C ALA A 83 -17.18 8.13 -7.68
N GLY A 84 -16.26 9.05 -8.02
CA GLY A 84 -15.22 9.55 -7.13
C GLY A 84 -15.77 10.21 -5.86
N ILE A 85 -16.82 11.04 -5.99
CA ILE A 85 -17.50 11.65 -4.83
C ILE A 85 -18.08 10.57 -3.92
N ILE A 86 -18.75 9.55 -4.48
CA ILE A 86 -19.32 8.46 -3.68
C ILE A 86 -18.23 7.74 -2.89
N VAL A 87 -17.06 7.46 -3.49
CA VAL A 87 -15.95 6.82 -2.76
C VAL A 87 -15.43 7.71 -1.64
N ILE A 88 -15.27 9.02 -1.88
CA ILE A 88 -14.85 9.98 -0.84
C ILE A 88 -15.86 9.99 0.33
N CYS A 89 -17.15 10.02 0.02
CA CYS A 89 -18.20 9.97 1.03
C CYS A 89 -18.22 8.64 1.81
N LEU A 90 -17.92 7.51 1.15
CA LEU A 90 -17.90 6.20 1.79
C LEU A 90 -16.69 6.04 2.71
N ASP A 91 -15.52 6.59 2.32
CA ASP A 91 -14.36 6.69 3.21
C ASP A 91 -14.66 7.55 4.44
N GLU A 92 -15.35 8.70 4.28
CA GLU A 92 -15.81 9.50 5.42
C GLU A 92 -16.75 8.77 6.36
N LEU A 93 -17.70 8.02 5.80
CA LEU A 93 -18.68 7.27 6.59
C LEU A 93 -17.95 6.26 7.48
N LEU A 94 -16.99 5.52 6.91
CA LEU A 94 -16.17 4.55 7.64
C LEU A 94 -15.31 5.25 8.71
N GLN A 95 -14.68 6.38 8.39
CA GLN A 95 -13.85 7.14 9.34
C GLN A 95 -14.63 7.78 10.49
N LYS A 96 -15.92 8.12 10.30
CA LYS A 96 -16.78 8.69 11.34
C LYS A 96 -17.29 7.65 12.36
N GLY A 97 -16.76 6.43 12.34
CA GLY A 97 -17.03 5.39 13.33
C GLY A 97 -18.09 4.37 12.93
N TYR A 98 -18.61 4.42 11.70
CA TYR A 98 -19.43 3.33 11.16
C TYR A 98 -18.57 2.15 10.65
N GLY A 99 -17.25 2.32 10.58
CA GLY A 99 -16.29 1.27 10.24
C GLY A 99 -15.27 1.05 11.34
N LEU A 100 -14.70 -0.17 11.38
CA LEU A 100 -13.64 -0.58 12.32
C LEU A 100 -12.27 0.08 12.03
N GLY A 101 -12.18 0.98 11.04
CA GLY A 101 -10.93 1.62 10.62
C GLY A 101 -11.07 2.46 9.35
N SER A 102 -9.95 2.73 8.67
CA SER A 102 -9.91 3.60 7.49
C SER A 102 -10.57 2.96 6.26
N GLY A 103 -11.37 3.72 5.52
CA GLY A 103 -11.99 3.24 4.29
C GLY A 103 -10.97 2.91 3.20
N ILE A 104 -9.89 3.69 3.11
CA ILE A 104 -8.77 3.45 2.19
C ILE A 104 -8.20 2.04 2.36
N SER A 105 -7.87 1.63 3.59
CA SER A 105 -7.28 0.31 3.84
C SER A 105 -8.24 -0.82 3.49
N LEU A 106 -9.53 -0.65 3.81
CA LEU A 106 -10.55 -1.64 3.48
C LEU A 106 -10.73 -1.80 1.97
N PHE A 107 -10.76 -0.71 1.22
CA PHE A 107 -10.87 -0.74 -0.24
C PHE A 107 -9.64 -1.37 -0.90
N ILE A 108 -8.43 -1.05 -0.42
CA ILE A 108 -7.18 -1.68 -0.89
C ILE A 108 -7.27 -3.20 -0.68
N ALA A 109 -7.54 -3.63 0.55
CA ALA A 109 -7.59 -5.05 0.88
C ALA A 109 -8.67 -5.78 0.08
N THR A 110 -9.86 -5.17 -0.06
CA THR A 110 -10.96 -5.75 -0.84
C THR A 110 -10.58 -5.87 -2.30
N ASN A 111 -10.01 -4.82 -2.92
CA ASN A 111 -9.61 -4.84 -4.32
C ASN A 111 -8.50 -5.86 -4.60
N ILE A 112 -7.60 -6.10 -3.66
CA ILE A 112 -6.55 -7.12 -3.81
C ILE A 112 -7.15 -8.53 -3.67
N CYS A 113 -8.07 -8.73 -2.72
CA CYS A 113 -8.75 -10.01 -2.53
C CYS A 113 -9.72 -10.34 -3.67
N SER A 114 -10.35 -9.34 -4.30
CA SER A 114 -11.20 -9.52 -5.47
C SER A 114 -10.42 -9.51 -6.79
N GLY A 115 -9.24 -8.91 -6.81
CA GLY A 115 -8.41 -8.70 -7.98
C GLY A 115 -7.45 -9.84 -8.31
N ARG A 116 -7.96 -10.84 -9.04
CA ARG A 116 -7.38 -11.40 -10.29
C ARG A 116 -8.28 -12.55 -10.77
N GLY A 117 -9.20 -12.24 -11.68
CA GLY A 117 -10.05 -13.25 -12.32
C GLY A 117 -11.16 -12.72 -13.21
N ALA A 118 -10.83 -11.97 -14.27
CA ALA A 118 -11.65 -11.96 -15.49
C ALA A 118 -11.14 -12.99 -16.52
N GLU A 119 -10.44 -14.02 -16.05
CA GLU A 119 -10.19 -15.21 -16.83
C GLU A 119 -10.88 -16.37 -16.15
N PHE A 120 -11.81 -16.98 -16.90
CA PHE A 120 -12.36 -18.30 -16.64
C PHE A 120 -11.22 -19.32 -16.64
N GLU A 121 -10.45 -19.44 -15.57
CA GLU A 121 -9.53 -20.54 -15.30
C GLU A 121 -8.95 -20.36 -13.87
N GLY A 122 -9.77 -20.59 -12.84
CA GLY A 122 -9.24 -20.62 -11.47
C GLY A 122 -8.16 -21.69 -11.37
N ALA A 123 -6.98 -21.40 -10.83
CA ALA A 123 -5.86 -22.36 -10.74
C ALA A 123 -6.26 -23.72 -10.13
N VAL A 124 -7.20 -23.68 -9.17
CA VAL A 124 -7.80 -24.87 -8.55
C VAL A 124 -8.78 -25.58 -9.49
N ILE A 125 -9.65 -24.82 -10.18
CA ILE A 125 -10.63 -25.35 -11.14
C ILE A 125 -9.91 -25.96 -12.36
N GLY A 126 -8.87 -25.30 -12.86
CA GLY A 126 -7.99 -25.78 -13.91
C GLY A 126 -7.21 -27.02 -13.50
N LEU A 127 -6.71 -27.09 -12.25
CA LEU A 127 -6.09 -28.31 -11.72
C LEU A 127 -7.08 -29.48 -11.70
N PHE A 128 -8.29 -29.28 -11.15
CA PHE A 128 -9.29 -30.35 -11.10
C PHE A 128 -9.79 -30.74 -12.49
N HIS A 129 -9.99 -29.79 -13.40
CA HIS A 129 -10.38 -30.07 -14.78
C HIS A 129 -9.28 -30.83 -15.53
N LEU A 130 -8.03 -30.40 -15.49
CA LEU A 130 -6.91 -31.09 -16.15
C LEU A 130 -6.62 -32.48 -15.54
N LEU A 131 -6.86 -32.66 -14.24
CA LEU A 131 -6.67 -33.93 -13.55
C LEU A 131 -7.80 -34.94 -13.84
N ILE A 132 -9.02 -34.46 -14.12
CA ILE A 132 -10.19 -35.30 -14.42
C ILE A 132 -10.27 -35.62 -15.93
N THR A 133 -9.96 -34.67 -16.81
CA THR A 133 -10.21 -34.79 -18.26
C THR A 133 -9.05 -35.46 -19.02
N ARG A 134 -7.83 -35.54 -18.46
CA ARG A 134 -6.68 -36.20 -19.11
C ARG A 134 -6.28 -37.53 -18.45
N THR A 135 -5.96 -38.51 -19.30
CA THR A 135 -5.50 -39.86 -18.91
C THR A 135 -4.04 -39.91 -18.44
N ASP A 136 -3.17 -39.00 -18.92
CA ASP A 136 -1.76 -38.91 -18.53
C ASP A 136 -1.54 -38.00 -17.31
N LYS A 137 -1.70 -38.57 -16.11
CA LYS A 137 -1.61 -37.84 -14.83
C LYS A 137 -0.29 -37.09 -14.64
N VAL A 138 0.85 -37.62 -15.08
CA VAL A 138 2.17 -37.01 -14.83
C VAL A 138 2.45 -35.80 -15.74
N ARG A 139 2.00 -35.85 -17.00
CA ARG A 139 2.18 -34.76 -17.97
C ARG A 139 1.19 -33.63 -17.72
N ALA A 140 -0.05 -33.98 -17.35
CA ALA A 140 -1.07 -33.03 -16.89
C ALA A 140 -0.67 -32.33 -15.58
N LEU A 141 -0.05 -33.05 -14.62
CA LEU A 141 0.49 -32.43 -13.41
C LEU A 141 1.61 -31.44 -13.74
N ARG A 142 2.56 -31.81 -14.61
CA ARG A 142 3.66 -30.92 -14.99
C ARG A 142 3.18 -29.67 -15.74
N GLU A 143 2.20 -29.79 -16.63
CA GLU A 143 1.60 -28.64 -17.31
C GLU A 143 0.71 -27.78 -16.38
N ALA A 144 0.01 -28.39 -15.41
CA ALA A 144 -0.77 -27.65 -14.41
C ALA A 144 0.11 -26.89 -13.39
N PHE A 145 1.35 -27.34 -13.16
CA PHE A 145 2.31 -26.68 -12.28
C PHE A 145 3.19 -25.61 -12.98
N TYR A 146 3.43 -25.74 -14.29
CA TYR A 146 4.38 -24.88 -15.05
C TYR A 146 3.77 -24.18 -16.28
N ARG A 147 2.50 -23.76 -16.23
CA ARG A 147 1.86 -23.00 -17.33
C ARG A 147 2.40 -21.56 -17.36
N GLN A 148 3.05 -21.13 -18.43
CA GLN A 148 3.66 -19.79 -18.49
C GLN A 148 2.64 -18.65 -18.62
N ASN A 149 1.48 -18.91 -19.21
CA ASN A 149 0.51 -17.85 -19.55
C ASN A 149 -0.64 -17.69 -18.55
N LEU A 150 -0.81 -18.60 -17.58
CA LEU A 150 -1.96 -18.63 -16.66
C LEU A 150 -1.52 -18.87 -15.20
N PRO A 151 -2.34 -18.48 -14.21
CA PRO A 151 -2.02 -18.68 -12.79
C PRO A 151 -1.81 -20.16 -12.46
N ASN A 152 -0.60 -20.52 -12.02
CA ASN A 152 -0.23 -21.88 -11.66
C ASN A 152 -0.51 -22.21 -10.20
N VAL A 153 -0.57 -23.51 -9.90
CA VAL A 153 -0.59 -24.03 -8.53
C VAL A 153 0.71 -23.68 -7.77
N THR A 154 1.83 -23.59 -8.48
CA THR A 154 3.11 -23.09 -7.94
C THR A 154 2.98 -21.65 -7.43
N ASN A 155 2.28 -20.79 -8.19
CA ASN A 155 2.07 -19.39 -7.81
C ASN A 155 1.14 -19.30 -6.59
N LEU A 156 0.14 -20.18 -6.51
CA LEU A 156 -0.75 -20.27 -5.33
C LEU A 156 0.04 -20.70 -4.08
N LEU A 157 0.89 -21.71 -4.21
CA LEU A 157 1.72 -22.19 -3.11
C LEU A 157 2.76 -21.13 -2.69
N ALA A 158 3.33 -20.40 -3.66
CA ALA A 158 4.17 -19.24 -3.40
C ALA A 158 3.43 -18.15 -2.62
N THR A 159 2.18 -17.82 -3.00
CA THR A 159 1.35 -16.86 -2.25
C THR A 159 1.10 -17.31 -0.81
N VAL A 160 0.76 -18.58 -0.58
CA VAL A 160 0.54 -19.12 0.77
C VAL A 160 1.82 -19.06 1.60
N LEU A 161 2.97 -19.41 1.00
CA LEU A 161 4.25 -19.33 1.67
C LEU A 161 4.59 -17.89 2.07
N VAL A 162 4.46 -16.94 1.15
CA VAL A 162 4.68 -15.51 1.42
C VAL A 162 3.73 -15.02 2.52
N PHE A 163 2.45 -15.40 2.44
CA PHE A 163 1.43 -15.05 3.45
C PHE A 163 1.83 -15.50 4.85
N LEU A 164 2.28 -16.75 5.01
CA LEU A 164 2.73 -17.29 6.30
C LEU A 164 3.98 -16.57 6.82
N ILE A 165 4.95 -16.29 5.94
CA ILE A 165 6.16 -15.55 6.29
C ILE A 165 5.81 -14.13 6.78
N VAL A 166 4.93 -13.43 6.06
CA VAL A 166 4.53 -12.06 6.44
C VAL A 166 3.86 -12.04 7.80
N ILE A 167 2.93 -12.96 8.07
CA ILE A 167 2.28 -13.07 9.39
C ILE A 167 3.31 -13.34 10.49
N TYR A 168 4.27 -14.23 10.24
CA TYR A 168 5.33 -14.52 11.19
C TYR A 168 6.16 -13.27 11.52
N PHE A 169 6.60 -12.51 10.51
CA PHE A 169 7.34 -11.26 10.72
C PHE A 169 6.49 -10.17 11.38
N GLN A 170 5.18 -10.13 11.12
CA GLN A 170 4.25 -9.18 11.71
C GLN A 170 4.13 -9.35 13.24
N GLY A 171 4.36 -10.55 13.75
CA GLY A 171 4.35 -10.87 15.18
C GLY A 171 5.56 -10.33 15.96
N PHE A 172 6.63 -9.90 15.30
CA PHE A 172 7.83 -9.41 15.98
C PHE A 172 7.58 -8.05 16.65
N ARG A 173 7.70 -8.04 17.98
CA ARG A 173 7.55 -6.83 18.81
C ARG A 173 8.60 -6.79 19.92
N VAL A 174 9.21 -5.63 20.08
CA VAL A 174 10.08 -5.30 21.21
C VAL A 174 9.21 -4.67 22.28
N VAL A 175 9.08 -5.34 23.42
CA VAL A 175 8.20 -4.89 24.50
C VAL A 175 9.01 -4.11 25.53
N LEU A 176 8.72 -2.81 25.66
CA LEU A 176 9.34 -1.97 26.69
C LEU A 176 8.41 -1.91 27.91
N PRO A 177 8.89 -2.26 29.12
CA PRO A 177 8.09 -2.13 30.33
C PRO A 177 7.90 -0.64 30.65
N VAL A 178 6.68 -0.25 30.99
CA VAL A 178 6.33 1.12 31.40
C VAL A 178 5.51 1.05 32.68
N ARG A 179 5.74 1.98 33.61
CA ARG A 179 5.03 2.02 34.88
C ARG A 179 4.31 3.35 35.02
N SER A 180 3.06 3.30 35.48
CA SER A 180 2.32 4.52 35.83
C SER A 180 2.91 5.14 37.09
N ARG A 181 3.12 6.47 37.07
CA ARG A 181 3.56 7.24 38.24
C ARG A 181 2.46 7.41 39.28
N ASN A 182 1.21 7.56 38.83
CA ASN A 182 0.08 7.85 39.70
C ASN A 182 -0.51 6.58 40.35
N ALA A 183 -0.56 5.46 39.62
CA ALA A 183 -1.06 4.19 40.14
C ALA A 183 0.10 3.29 40.55
N ARG A 184 0.40 3.25 41.87
CA ARG A 184 1.41 2.33 42.41
C ARG A 184 0.99 0.87 42.16
N GLY A 185 1.71 0.20 41.27
CA GLY A 185 1.54 -1.24 41.00
C GLY A 185 1.05 -1.55 39.58
N GLN A 186 0.54 -0.56 38.85
CA GLN A 186 0.14 -0.73 37.46
C GLN A 186 1.39 -0.72 36.55
N GLN A 187 1.82 -1.92 36.16
CA GLN A 187 2.83 -2.13 35.14
C GLN A 187 2.11 -2.33 33.80
N GLY A 188 2.44 -1.48 32.84
CA GLY A 188 2.05 -1.61 31.45
C GLY A 188 3.24 -2.07 30.61
N SER A 189 2.94 -2.56 29.42
CA SER A 189 3.96 -2.90 28.44
C SER A 189 3.68 -2.10 27.17
N TYR A 190 4.66 -1.36 26.66
CA TYR A 190 4.57 -0.62 25.41
C TYR A 190 5.29 -1.40 24.31
N PRO A 191 4.56 -2.15 23.45
CA PRO A 191 5.15 -2.92 22.37
C PRO A 191 5.50 -2.03 21.18
N ILE A 192 6.78 -1.95 20.84
CA ILE A 192 7.29 -1.41 19.57
C ILE A 192 7.35 -2.56 18.57
N LYS A 193 6.47 -2.56 17.57
CA LYS A 193 6.49 -3.58 16.51
C LYS A 193 7.68 -3.36 15.57
N LEU A 194 8.16 -4.44 14.97
CA LEU A 194 9.17 -4.39 13.92
C LEU A 194 8.69 -3.51 12.75
N PHE A 195 7.44 -3.68 12.33
CA PHE A 195 6.78 -2.80 11.37
C PHE A 195 6.19 -1.57 12.05
N TYR A 196 7.08 -0.73 12.58
CA TYR A 196 6.73 0.43 13.39
C TYR A 196 5.84 1.43 12.63
N THR A 197 6.22 1.77 11.40
CA THR A 197 5.46 2.66 10.52
C THR A 197 4.30 1.97 9.80
N SER A 198 4.01 0.71 10.13
CA SER A 198 2.92 -0.05 9.51
C SER A 198 3.07 -0.12 7.98
N ASN A 199 1.96 -0.18 7.24
CA ASN A 199 1.88 -0.31 5.78
C ASN A 199 2.05 0.99 5.01
N MET A 200 2.06 2.13 5.70
CA MET A 200 2.06 3.44 5.06
C MET A 200 3.19 3.60 4.04
N PRO A 201 4.46 3.26 4.33
CA PRO A 201 5.54 3.40 3.35
C PRO A 201 5.31 2.63 2.04
N ILE A 202 4.71 1.43 2.11
CA ILE A 202 4.38 0.64 0.91
C ILE A 202 3.25 1.29 0.15
N ILE A 203 2.20 1.74 0.85
CA ILE A 203 1.05 2.41 0.24
C ILE A 203 1.53 3.67 -0.50
N LEU A 204 2.37 4.48 0.14
CA LEU A 204 2.94 5.70 -0.43
C LEU A 204 3.80 5.39 -1.65
N HIS A 205 4.68 4.40 -1.54
CA HIS A 205 5.55 3.98 -2.64
C HIS A 205 4.74 3.46 -3.83
N SER A 206 3.77 2.57 -3.59
CA SER A 206 2.91 2.02 -4.63
C SER A 206 2.05 3.10 -5.29
N ALA A 207 1.49 4.04 -4.51
CA ALA A 207 0.71 5.15 -5.04
C ALA A 207 1.57 6.07 -5.91
N LEU A 208 2.78 6.39 -5.45
CA LEU A 208 3.73 7.21 -6.22
C LEU A 208 4.10 6.55 -7.56
N ILE A 209 4.39 5.24 -7.56
CA ILE A 209 4.70 4.49 -8.78
C ILE A 209 3.50 4.47 -9.72
N THR A 210 2.30 4.17 -9.23
CA THR A 210 1.08 4.15 -10.05
C THR A 210 0.82 5.51 -10.68
N ASN A 211 0.96 6.59 -9.91
CA ASN A 211 0.79 7.96 -10.41
C ASN A 211 1.87 8.31 -11.45
N LEU A 212 3.12 7.90 -11.22
CA LEU A 212 4.21 8.10 -12.17
C LEU A 212 3.97 7.34 -13.47
N TYR A 213 3.46 6.11 -13.42
CA TYR A 213 3.07 5.35 -14.60
C TYR A 213 1.94 5.99 -15.37
N PHE A 214 0.88 6.43 -14.67
CA PHE A 214 -0.23 7.13 -15.29
C PHE A 214 0.22 8.39 -16.04
N ILE A 215 1.02 9.24 -15.38
CA ILE A 215 1.58 10.45 -15.98
C ILE A 215 2.49 10.08 -17.16
N SER A 216 3.38 9.10 -17.00
CA SER A 216 4.29 8.65 -18.05
C SER A 216 3.54 8.15 -19.29
N GLN A 217 2.49 7.36 -19.10
CA GLN A 217 1.66 6.84 -20.19
C GLN A 217 0.94 7.98 -20.94
N LEU A 218 0.40 8.96 -20.20
CA LEU A 218 -0.27 10.13 -20.78
C LEU A 218 0.72 10.99 -21.59
N LEU A 219 1.90 11.27 -21.04
CA LEU A 219 2.94 12.05 -21.72
C LEU A 219 3.44 11.34 -22.98
N TYR A 220 3.63 10.01 -22.93
CA TYR A 220 4.05 9.22 -24.09
C TYR A 220 3.02 9.27 -25.23
N LYS A 221 1.72 9.16 -24.90
CA LYS A 221 0.64 9.25 -25.91
C LYS A 221 0.50 10.65 -26.52
N LYS A 222 0.73 11.71 -25.74
CA LYS A 222 0.53 13.11 -26.19
C LYS A 222 1.76 13.72 -26.86
N PHE A 223 2.96 13.33 -26.46
CA PHE A 223 4.24 13.90 -26.90
C PHE A 223 5.25 12.82 -27.32
N SER A 224 4.85 11.93 -28.23
CA SER A 224 5.76 10.94 -28.81
C SER A 224 6.89 11.64 -29.58
N GLY A 225 8.11 11.67 -29.02
CA GLY A 225 9.29 12.25 -29.68
C GLY A 225 10.20 13.11 -28.80
N ASN A 226 9.76 13.54 -27.62
CA ASN A 226 10.61 14.30 -26.71
C ASN A 226 11.59 13.37 -25.97
N PHE A 227 12.87 13.76 -25.90
CA PHE A 227 13.91 13.03 -25.16
C PHE A 227 13.53 12.76 -23.70
N LEU A 228 12.94 13.75 -23.02
CA LEU A 228 12.44 13.61 -21.64
C LEU A 228 11.32 12.57 -21.50
N VAL A 229 10.44 12.46 -22.50
CA VAL A 229 9.31 11.52 -22.49
C VAL A 229 9.81 10.10 -22.72
N ASN A 230 10.76 9.92 -23.64
CA ASN A 230 11.42 8.62 -23.86
C ASN A 230 12.28 8.19 -22.66
N LEU A 231 12.87 9.14 -21.92
CA LEU A 231 13.60 8.85 -20.68
C LEU A 231 12.66 8.41 -19.55
N LEU A 232 11.48 9.05 -19.43
CA LEU A 232 10.46 8.68 -18.45
C LEU A 232 9.90 7.27 -18.70
N GLY A 233 9.56 6.94 -19.94
CA GLY A 233 9.08 5.61 -20.28
C GLY A 233 8.63 5.48 -21.74
N ILE A 234 9.10 4.43 -22.40
CA ILE A 234 8.60 3.99 -23.71
C ILE A 234 7.58 2.90 -23.44
N TRP A 235 6.32 3.17 -23.77
CA TRP A 235 5.23 2.23 -23.57
C TRP A 235 4.92 1.52 -24.90
N LYS A 236 4.78 0.20 -24.88
CA LYS A 236 4.20 -0.55 -26.01
C LYS A 236 2.86 -1.15 -25.59
N GLU A 237 1.86 -1.03 -26.45
CA GLU A 237 0.59 -1.71 -26.29
C GLU A 237 0.79 -3.21 -26.59
N SER A 238 0.41 -4.07 -25.66
CA SER A 238 0.39 -5.52 -25.89
C SER A 238 -0.91 -5.90 -26.60
N GLU A 239 -0.81 -6.59 -27.73
CA GLU A 239 -1.92 -6.96 -28.63
C GLU A 239 -3.05 -7.76 -27.97
N TYR A 240 -2.83 -8.35 -26.78
CA TYR A 240 -3.78 -9.30 -26.18
C TYR A 240 -4.56 -8.78 -24.96
N SER A 241 -4.21 -7.63 -24.37
CA SER A 241 -4.82 -7.25 -23.08
C SER A 241 -5.11 -5.76 -22.87
N GLY A 242 -4.97 -4.90 -23.89
CA GLY A 242 -5.20 -3.45 -23.74
C GLY A 242 -4.31 -2.76 -22.67
N HIS A 243 -3.38 -3.50 -22.08
CA HIS A 243 -2.44 -3.02 -21.06
C HIS A 243 -1.14 -2.67 -21.76
N SER A 244 -0.74 -1.40 -21.62
CA SER A 244 0.57 -0.94 -22.08
C SER A 244 1.63 -1.39 -21.10
N ILE A 245 2.60 -2.16 -21.56
CA ILE A 245 3.76 -2.55 -20.75
C ILE A 245 4.89 -1.55 -21.07
N PRO A 246 5.58 -1.01 -20.06
CA PRO A 246 6.77 -0.19 -20.31
C PRO A 246 7.87 -1.09 -20.87
N VAL A 247 8.39 -0.76 -22.05
CA VAL A 247 9.45 -1.52 -22.76
C VAL A 247 10.81 -0.82 -22.66
N GLY A 248 10.86 0.44 -22.21
CA GLY A 248 12.09 1.18 -21.96
C GLY A 248 11.90 2.40 -21.08
N GLY A 249 13.00 2.99 -20.61
CA GLY A 249 13.01 4.21 -19.75
C GLY A 249 13.02 3.91 -18.25
N LEU A 250 12.91 4.97 -17.44
CA LEU A 250 12.85 4.87 -15.97
C LEU A 250 11.65 4.03 -15.50
N ALA A 251 10.52 4.11 -16.20
CA ALA A 251 9.35 3.28 -15.92
C ALA A 251 9.65 1.78 -16.03
N TYR A 252 10.48 1.36 -17.00
CA TYR A 252 10.90 -0.03 -17.12
C TYR A 252 11.67 -0.48 -15.87
N TYR A 253 12.67 0.30 -15.44
CA TYR A 253 13.52 -0.02 -14.28
C TYR A 253 12.78 -0.07 -12.93
N VAL A 254 11.68 0.67 -12.81
CA VAL A 254 10.85 0.69 -11.60
C VAL A 254 9.80 -0.44 -11.61
N THR A 255 9.54 -1.06 -12.77
CA THR A 255 8.55 -2.13 -12.89
C THR A 255 9.11 -3.45 -12.35
N ALA A 256 8.33 -4.12 -11.51
CA ALA A 256 8.63 -5.47 -11.04
C ALA A 256 8.76 -6.43 -12.23
N PRO A 257 9.83 -7.25 -12.29
CA PRO A 257 9.97 -8.27 -13.33
C PRO A 257 8.88 -9.33 -13.17
N SER A 258 8.25 -9.70 -14.30
CA SER A 258 7.10 -10.61 -14.35
C SER A 258 7.42 -12.06 -14.01
N SER A 259 8.68 -12.48 -14.09
CA SER A 259 9.07 -13.87 -13.84
C SER A 259 10.52 -14.01 -13.41
N LEU A 260 10.82 -15.13 -12.76
CA LEU A 260 12.20 -15.54 -12.46
C LEU A 260 13.04 -15.71 -13.74
N ALA A 261 12.40 -16.03 -14.87
CA ALA A 261 13.06 -16.10 -16.17
C ALA A 261 13.50 -14.71 -16.67
N ASP A 262 12.69 -13.68 -16.47
CA ASP A 262 13.02 -12.29 -16.82
C ASP A 262 14.15 -11.72 -15.93
N VAL A 263 14.18 -12.14 -14.66
CA VAL A 263 15.26 -11.80 -13.71
C VAL A 263 16.60 -12.37 -14.17
N VAL A 264 16.61 -13.63 -14.64
CA VAL A 264 17.82 -14.27 -15.16
C VAL A 264 18.24 -13.69 -16.51
N ALA A 265 17.29 -13.32 -17.36
CA ALA A 265 17.56 -12.70 -18.65
C ALA A 265 18.15 -11.29 -18.52
N ASN A 266 17.70 -10.50 -17.54
CA ASN A 266 18.15 -9.12 -17.31
C ASN A 266 18.56 -8.89 -15.85
N PRO A 267 19.73 -9.39 -15.40
CA PRO A 267 20.16 -9.30 -14.01
C PRO A 267 20.38 -7.86 -13.53
N PHE A 268 20.80 -6.96 -14.42
CA PHE A 268 20.97 -5.53 -14.09
C PHE A 268 19.65 -4.83 -13.77
N HIS A 269 18.58 -5.17 -14.50
CA HIS A 269 17.24 -4.64 -14.26
C HIS A 269 16.72 -5.08 -12.89
N ALA A 270 16.82 -6.38 -12.61
CA ALA A 270 16.40 -6.93 -11.32
C ALA A 270 17.20 -6.35 -10.14
N LEU A 271 18.51 -6.18 -10.30
CA LEU A 271 19.36 -5.57 -9.27
C LEU A 271 18.97 -4.12 -8.99
N PHE A 272 18.74 -3.31 -10.04
CA PHE A 272 18.28 -1.93 -9.88
C PHE A 272 16.93 -1.89 -9.16
N TYR A 273 15.99 -2.73 -9.57
CA TYR A 273 14.68 -2.84 -8.93
C TYR A 273 14.81 -3.17 -7.43
N VAL A 274 15.62 -4.17 -7.07
CA VAL A 274 15.83 -4.54 -5.65
C VAL A 274 16.40 -3.38 -4.84
N VAL A 275 17.46 -2.73 -5.33
CA VAL A 275 18.11 -1.61 -4.63
C VAL A 275 17.15 -0.42 -4.51
N PHE A 276 16.41 -0.11 -5.57
CA PHE A 276 15.43 0.97 -5.59
C PHE A 276 14.29 0.70 -4.60
N MET A 277 13.69 -0.50 -4.62
CA MET A 277 12.61 -0.88 -3.70
C MET A 277 13.07 -0.80 -2.24
N LEU A 278 14.22 -1.41 -1.90
CA LEU A 278 14.73 -1.43 -0.53
C LEU A 278 15.06 -0.02 -0.02
N SER A 279 15.73 0.78 -0.84
CA SER A 279 16.09 2.16 -0.48
C SER A 279 14.86 3.06 -0.37
N ALA A 280 13.92 2.97 -1.30
CA ALA A 280 12.68 3.74 -1.26
C ALA A 280 11.84 3.38 -0.02
N CYS A 281 11.63 2.10 0.27
CA CYS A 281 10.89 1.68 1.46
C CYS A 281 11.57 2.11 2.77
N ALA A 282 12.91 2.06 2.84
CA ALA A 282 13.66 2.51 4.01
C ALA A 282 13.57 4.03 4.22
N LEU A 283 13.71 4.80 3.13
CA LEU A 283 13.62 6.26 3.16
C LEU A 283 12.21 6.71 3.53
N PHE A 284 11.19 6.16 2.86
CA PHE A 284 9.80 6.49 3.17
C PHE A 284 9.41 6.08 4.60
N SER A 285 9.91 4.96 5.12
CA SER A 285 9.66 4.61 6.52
C SER A 285 10.30 5.62 7.48
N LYS A 286 11.54 6.04 7.26
CA LYS A 286 12.19 7.05 8.13
C LYS A 286 11.48 8.40 8.09
N THR A 287 11.19 8.91 6.90
CA THR A 287 10.49 10.20 6.77
C THR A 287 9.08 10.13 7.34
N TRP A 288 8.42 8.98 7.23
CA TRP A 288 7.08 8.79 7.76
C TRP A 288 7.01 8.92 9.28
N ILE A 289 8.01 8.45 10.03
CA ILE A 289 8.03 8.59 11.50
C ILE A 289 7.98 10.06 11.94
N GLU A 290 8.71 10.92 11.24
CA GLU A 290 8.78 12.35 11.53
C GLU A 290 7.44 13.02 11.16
N VAL A 291 6.85 12.62 10.04
CA VAL A 291 5.58 13.15 9.54
C VAL A 291 4.38 12.69 10.38
N SER A 292 4.37 11.45 10.85
CA SER A 292 3.26 10.85 11.59
C SER A 292 3.20 11.28 13.05
N GLY A 293 4.14 12.11 13.52
CA GLY A 293 4.28 12.46 14.93
C GLY A 293 4.53 11.24 15.82
N SER A 294 5.11 10.17 15.25
CA SER A 294 5.48 8.95 15.95
C SER A 294 6.99 8.90 16.20
N SER A 295 7.65 10.05 16.15
CA SER A 295 9.07 10.15 16.46
C SER A 295 9.35 9.79 17.92
N ALA A 296 10.58 9.37 18.21
CA ALA A 296 10.97 9.04 19.57
C ALA A 296 10.70 10.19 20.55
N ARG A 297 10.81 11.43 20.09
CA ARG A 297 10.53 12.64 20.86
C ARG A 297 9.04 12.83 21.12
N ASP A 298 8.20 12.62 20.11
CA ASP A 298 6.74 12.77 20.23
C ASP A 298 6.15 11.68 21.12
N VAL A 299 6.61 10.44 20.96
CA VAL A 299 6.20 9.31 21.83
C VAL A 299 6.67 9.51 23.26
N ALA A 300 7.90 9.99 23.47
CA ALA A 300 8.38 10.33 24.81
C ALA A 300 7.54 11.43 25.47
N ARG A 301 7.14 12.45 24.70
CA ARG A 301 6.25 13.52 25.17
C ARG A 301 4.87 12.98 25.54
N GLN A 302 4.26 12.13 24.70
CA GLN A 302 2.97 11.49 24.98
C GLN A 302 3.04 10.64 26.26
N LEU A 303 4.08 9.82 26.42
CA LEU A 303 4.26 9.01 27.63
C LEU A 303 4.43 9.89 28.88
N LYS A 304 5.13 11.01 28.76
CA LYS A 304 5.28 11.99 29.85
C LYS A 304 3.96 12.66 30.23
N GLU A 305 3.16 13.06 29.23
CA GLU A 305 1.83 13.62 29.44
C GLU A 305 0.89 12.60 30.12
N GLN A 306 1.02 11.31 29.76
CA GLN A 306 0.31 10.20 30.41
C GLN A 306 0.90 9.77 31.77
N GLN A 307 1.94 10.44 32.28
CA GLN A 307 2.59 10.11 33.56
C GLN A 307 3.16 8.68 33.59
N MET A 308 3.61 8.16 32.44
CA MET A 308 4.21 6.85 32.28
C MET A 308 5.74 6.97 32.28
N VAL A 309 6.41 6.19 33.13
CA VAL A 309 7.88 6.19 33.26
C VAL A 309 8.43 4.79 33.06
N MET A 310 9.58 4.69 32.39
CA MET A 310 10.27 3.42 32.20
C MET A 310 10.96 3.01 33.52
N PRO A 311 10.79 1.77 34.02
CA PRO A 311 11.41 1.35 35.27
C PRO A 311 12.94 1.40 35.15
N GLY A 312 13.59 1.94 36.18
CA GLY A 312 15.06 2.04 36.25
C GLY A 312 15.70 3.23 35.53
N HIS A 313 14.93 4.04 34.79
CA HIS A 313 15.45 5.19 34.04
C HIS A 313 14.80 6.50 34.50
N ARG A 314 15.60 7.58 34.56
CA ARG A 314 15.08 8.94 34.76
C ARG A 314 14.30 9.39 33.52
N GLU A 315 13.36 10.32 33.69
CA GLU A 315 12.50 10.85 32.61
C GLU A 315 13.32 11.37 31.41
N SER A 316 14.50 11.96 31.65
CA SER A 316 15.42 12.43 30.61
C SER A 316 16.01 11.31 29.73
N ASN A 317 16.08 10.09 30.25
CA ASN A 317 16.64 8.94 29.54
C ASN A 317 15.60 8.20 28.71
N LEU A 318 14.30 8.47 28.93
CA LEU A 318 13.21 7.84 28.17
C LEU A 318 13.34 8.13 26.67
N GLU A 319 13.57 9.41 26.32
CA GLU A 319 13.76 9.84 24.93
C GLU A 319 15.00 9.19 24.30
N ARG A 320 16.10 9.12 25.06
CA ARG A 320 17.35 8.51 24.58
C ARG A 320 17.20 7.01 24.29
N GLU A 321 16.46 6.30 25.13
CA GLU A 321 16.21 4.86 24.96
C GLU A 321 15.27 4.62 23.78
N LEU A 322 14.17 5.38 23.67
CA LEU A 322 13.25 5.31 22.54
C LEU A 322 13.93 5.65 21.20
N ASN A 323 14.85 6.62 21.19
CA ASN A 323 15.60 7.01 20.01
C ASN A 323 16.58 5.93 19.53
N ARG A 324 16.95 4.98 20.40
CA ARG A 324 17.75 3.82 20.00
C ARG A 324 16.91 2.77 19.25
N TYR A 325 15.66 2.57 19.69
CA TYR A 325 14.78 1.53 19.14
C TYR A 325 13.94 2.00 17.95
N ILE A 326 13.31 3.18 18.02
CA ILE A 326 12.30 3.60 17.02
C ILE A 326 12.89 3.80 15.61
N PRO A 327 13.95 4.61 15.41
CA PRO A 327 14.52 4.82 14.07
C PRO A 327 15.10 3.54 13.49
N THR A 328 15.71 2.71 14.34
CA THR A 328 16.27 1.41 13.95
C THR A 328 15.17 0.44 13.53
N ALA A 329 14.11 0.33 14.33
CA ALA A 329 12.97 -0.53 14.06
C ALA A 329 12.25 -0.12 12.77
N ALA A 330 12.05 1.18 12.53
CA ALA A 330 11.41 1.64 11.32
C ALA A 330 12.28 1.46 10.06
N ALA A 331 13.56 1.84 10.12
CA ALA A 331 14.46 1.64 8.98
C ALA A 331 14.58 0.16 8.61
N PHE A 332 14.78 -0.69 9.61
CA PHE A 332 14.88 -2.13 9.41
C PHE A 332 13.54 -2.73 8.97
N GLY A 333 12.43 -2.31 9.58
CA GLY A 333 11.08 -2.70 9.19
C GLY A 333 10.75 -2.35 7.74
N GLY A 334 11.10 -1.15 7.28
CA GLY A 334 10.95 -0.71 5.89
C GLY A 334 11.79 -1.54 4.91
N VAL A 335 13.04 -1.87 5.28
CA VAL A 335 13.90 -2.76 4.48
C VAL A 335 13.33 -4.19 4.44
N CYS A 336 12.88 -4.75 5.56
CA CYS A 336 12.28 -6.08 5.61
C CYS A 336 11.02 -6.17 4.76
N ILE A 337 10.16 -5.15 4.83
CA ILE A 337 8.98 -5.02 3.99
C ILE A 337 9.35 -5.00 2.50
N GLY A 338 10.33 -4.18 2.11
CA GLY A 338 10.80 -4.11 0.74
C GLY A 338 11.37 -5.44 0.27
N ALA A 339 12.14 -6.12 1.12
CA ALA A 339 12.71 -7.43 0.82
C ALA A 339 11.63 -8.50 0.62
N LEU A 340 10.63 -8.55 1.50
CA LEU A 340 9.49 -9.47 1.37
C LEU A 340 8.68 -9.21 0.11
N THR A 341 8.52 -7.94 -0.27
CA THR A 341 7.85 -7.54 -1.52
C THR A 341 8.59 -8.07 -2.75
N VAL A 342 9.90 -7.80 -2.82
CA VAL A 342 10.77 -8.28 -3.91
C VAL A 342 10.79 -9.81 -3.98
N LEU A 343 10.85 -10.49 -2.84
CA LEU A 343 10.77 -11.96 -2.78
C LEU A 343 9.43 -12.47 -3.32
N ALA A 344 8.32 -11.84 -2.95
CA ALA A 344 6.99 -12.21 -3.44
C ALA A 344 6.84 -12.00 -4.96
N ASP A 345 7.39 -10.89 -5.48
CA ASP A 345 7.41 -10.61 -6.92
C ASP A 345 8.27 -11.64 -7.68
N PHE A 346 9.46 -11.98 -7.17
CA PHE A 346 10.34 -12.97 -7.81
C PHE A 346 9.81 -14.41 -7.77
N MET A 347 9.07 -14.77 -6.71
CA MET A 347 8.42 -16.07 -6.62
C MET A 347 7.20 -16.21 -7.53
N GLY A 348 6.75 -15.12 -8.18
CA GLY A 348 5.59 -15.14 -9.06
C GLY A 348 4.28 -15.39 -8.32
N ALA A 349 4.15 -14.88 -7.09
CA ALA A 349 2.94 -15.03 -6.29
C ALA A 349 1.69 -14.54 -7.06
N ILE A 350 0.54 -15.17 -6.83
CA ILE A 350 -0.74 -14.75 -7.42
C ILE A 350 -1.13 -13.39 -6.83
N GLY A 351 -0.85 -12.32 -7.58
CA GLY A 351 -1.02 -10.93 -7.18
C GLY A 351 0.24 -10.13 -7.51
N SER A 352 0.30 -8.86 -7.14
CA SER A 352 1.60 -8.19 -6.96
C SER A 352 2.09 -8.49 -5.54
N GLY A 353 3.40 -8.64 -5.34
CA GLY A 353 4.00 -8.80 -4.02
C GLY A 353 3.63 -7.65 -3.09
N THR A 354 3.56 -6.43 -3.63
CA THR A 354 3.07 -5.24 -2.94
C THR A 354 1.63 -5.40 -2.45
N GLY A 355 0.73 -5.89 -3.31
CA GLY A 355 -0.67 -6.08 -2.98
C GLY A 355 -0.86 -7.12 -1.87
N ILE A 356 -0.22 -8.28 -2.00
CA ILE A 356 -0.33 -9.33 -0.98
C ILE A 356 0.13 -8.81 0.38
N LEU A 357 1.28 -8.13 0.45
CA LEU A 357 1.78 -7.58 1.72
C LEU A 357 0.79 -6.58 2.34
N LEU A 358 0.24 -5.69 1.52
CA LEU A 358 -0.74 -4.69 1.95
C LEU A 358 -1.99 -5.36 2.51
N ALA A 359 -2.57 -6.32 1.78
CA ALA A 359 -3.79 -7.00 2.21
C ALA A 359 -3.57 -7.76 3.52
N VAL A 360 -2.50 -8.55 3.63
CA VAL A 360 -2.18 -9.32 4.85
C VAL A 360 -2.02 -8.40 6.04
N THR A 361 -1.26 -7.33 5.86
CA THR A 361 -0.92 -6.48 6.98
C THR A 361 -2.09 -5.61 7.40
N ILE A 362 -2.93 -5.15 6.46
CA ILE A 362 -4.19 -4.46 6.76
C ILE A 362 -5.11 -5.38 7.56
N ILE A 363 -5.31 -6.62 7.11
CA ILE A 363 -6.17 -7.59 7.82
C ILE A 363 -5.63 -7.86 9.23
N TYR A 364 -4.32 -8.04 9.37
CA TYR A 364 -3.70 -8.26 10.67
C TYR A 364 -3.88 -7.05 11.61
N GLN A 365 -3.78 -5.83 11.08
CA GLN A 365 -4.03 -4.62 11.86
C GLN A 365 -5.48 -4.55 12.35
N TYR A 366 -6.46 -4.82 11.49
CA TYR A 366 -7.86 -4.88 11.89
C TYR A 366 -8.10 -5.95 12.94
N PHE A 367 -7.52 -7.14 12.77
CA PHE A 367 -7.60 -8.23 13.74
C PHE A 367 -7.07 -7.80 15.11
N GLU A 368 -5.92 -7.13 15.16
CA GLU A 368 -5.34 -6.68 16.43
C GLU A 368 -6.16 -5.55 17.09
N THR A 369 -6.71 -4.61 16.30
CA THR A 369 -7.61 -3.59 16.83
C THR A 369 -8.84 -4.23 17.44
N PHE A 370 -9.43 -5.21 16.74
CA PHE A 370 -10.59 -5.96 17.22
C PHE A 370 -10.28 -6.76 18.50
N GLU A 371 -9.13 -7.44 18.58
CA GLU A 371 -8.74 -8.14 19.81
C GLU A 371 -8.50 -7.19 20.98
N LYS A 372 -7.93 -6.00 20.73
CA LYS A 372 -7.74 -4.99 21.78
C LYS A 372 -9.06 -4.43 22.28
N GLU A 373 -9.99 -4.12 21.40
CA GLU A 373 -11.34 -3.66 21.77
C GLU A 373 -12.07 -4.74 22.57
N ARG A 374 -12.05 -5.99 22.08
CA ARG A 374 -12.65 -7.13 22.79
C ARG A 374 -12.01 -7.37 24.16
N ALA A 375 -10.69 -7.26 24.28
CA ALA A 375 -9.99 -7.39 25.56
C ALA A 375 -10.33 -6.24 26.52
N THR A 376 -10.55 -5.03 26.00
CA THR A 376 -10.96 -3.87 26.80
C THR A 376 -12.41 -4.03 27.29
N GLU A 377 -13.31 -4.50 26.43
CA GLU A 377 -14.70 -4.80 26.81
C GLU A 377 -14.80 -5.96 27.81
N LEU A 378 -14.07 -7.06 27.57
CA LEU A 378 -14.03 -8.19 28.50
C LEU A 378 -13.38 -7.81 29.83
N GLY A 379 -12.38 -6.92 29.83
CA GLY A 379 -11.81 -6.35 31.05
C GLY A 379 -12.77 -5.43 31.80
N PHE A 380 -13.77 -4.86 31.13
CA PHE A 380 -14.84 -4.06 31.73
C PHE A 380 -15.96 -4.93 32.32
N PHE A 381 -16.18 -6.13 31.76
CA PHE A 381 -17.11 -7.14 32.30
C PHE A 381 -16.48 -8.12 33.28
N GLY A 382 -15.16 -8.10 33.45
CA GLY A 382 -14.44 -8.87 34.46
C GLY A 382 -14.29 -8.11 35.77
N PHE A 383 -15.35 -8.14 36.59
CA PHE A 383 -15.24 -7.98 38.04
C PHE A 383 -14.70 -9.26 38.68
#